data_AF-A0A9Q0GQ71-F1
#
_entry.id   AF-A0A9Q0GQ71-F1
#
_cell.length_a   1.000
_cell.length_b   1.000
_cell.length_c   1.000
_cell.angle_alpha   90.00
_cell.angle_beta   90.00
_cell.angle_gamma   90.00
#
_symmetry.space_group_name_H-M   'P 1'
#
loop_
_entity.id
_entity.type
_entity.pdbx_description
1 polymer ?
#
loop_
_entity_poly.entity_id
_entity_poly.type
_entity_poly.pdbx_seq_one_letter_code
_entity_poly.pdbx_strand_id
1 'polypeptide(L)'
;MGLTGNFTFELEIKSPADKYFDGWKDIGALFSKAIPDGTHKSEVHEGDGKSVGSINSYCFVLDGTTVATGKGKVESIDEENKTVTFSGFGGHLEERYSKCKLNVEVFKKDGKNLVKGTIEYEKLNEEIPEPINYLDVAIKFAKGLDAHLLQA
;
A
#
# COMPACT_ATOMS: atom_id res chain seq x y z
N MET A 1 -2.43 9.16 -24.22
CA MET A 1 -1.57 8.95 -23.02
C MET A 1 -1.28 7.46 -22.93
N GLY A 2 -0.25 7.01 -22.20
CA GLY A 2 0.00 5.56 -22.07
C GLY A 2 -1.11 4.86 -21.26
N LEU A 3 -1.48 3.65 -21.65
CA LEU A 3 -2.33 2.78 -20.82
C LEU A 3 -1.57 2.28 -19.59
N THR A 4 -0.25 2.16 -19.70
CA THR A 4 0.63 1.74 -18.62
C THR A 4 1.40 2.92 -18.05
N GLY A 5 1.68 2.86 -16.75
CA GLY A 5 2.48 3.87 -16.07
C GLY A 5 2.90 3.42 -14.68
N ASN A 6 3.71 4.25 -14.04
CA ASN A 6 4.02 4.08 -12.64
C ASN A 6 4.17 5.42 -11.92
N PHE A 7 3.88 5.41 -10.62
CA PHE A 7 4.19 6.51 -9.71
C PHE A 7 5.13 6.02 -8.63
N THR A 8 6.05 6.87 -8.22
CA THR A 8 6.97 6.58 -7.12
C THR A 8 6.88 7.67 -6.07
N PHE A 9 6.90 7.27 -4.80
CA PHE A 9 7.15 8.16 -3.68
C PHE A 9 8.34 7.67 -2.86
N GLU A 10 9.04 8.60 -2.22
CA GLU A 10 10.13 8.32 -1.29
C GLU A 10 9.91 9.17 -0.04
N LEU A 11 10.01 8.56 1.14
CA LEU A 11 9.83 9.23 2.43
C LEU A 11 10.94 8.80 3.38
N GLU A 12 11.46 9.76 4.15
CA GLU A 12 12.30 9.46 5.32
C GLU A 12 11.41 8.89 6.43
N ILE A 13 11.84 7.79 7.05
CA ILE A 13 11.16 7.16 8.19
C ILE A 13 12.03 7.30 9.43
N LYS A 14 11.40 7.51 10.59
CA LYS A 14 12.11 7.69 11.87
C LYS A 14 12.11 6.41 12.70
N SER A 15 11.16 5.51 12.47
CA SER A 15 11.11 4.21 13.11
C SER A 15 12.25 3.28 12.63
N PRO A 16 12.58 2.23 13.40
CA PRO A 16 13.54 1.22 12.96
C PRO A 16 13.08 0.53 11.66
N ALA A 17 13.98 0.43 10.67
CA ALA A 17 13.67 -0.10 9.34
C ALA A 17 13.03 -1.50 9.37
N ASP A 18 13.52 -2.41 10.23
CA ASP A 18 12.95 -3.75 10.39
C ASP A 18 11.50 -3.72 10.87
N LYS A 19 11.21 -2.94 11.93
CA LYS A 19 9.85 -2.79 12.45
C LYS A 19 8.91 -2.17 11.44
N TYR A 20 9.41 -1.18 10.69
CA TYR A 20 8.63 -0.51 9.65
C TYR A 20 8.32 -1.47 8.49
N PHE A 21 9.28 -2.28 8.06
CA PHE A 21 9.08 -3.32 7.06
C PHE A 21 8.09 -4.40 7.54
N ASP A 22 8.21 -4.87 8.77
CA ASP A 22 7.24 -5.79 9.39
C ASP A 22 5.83 -5.20 9.41
N GLY A 23 5.71 -3.89 9.63
CA GLY A 23 4.44 -3.19 9.60
C GLY A 23 3.77 -3.16 8.22
N TRP A 24 4.55 -3.15 7.13
CA TRP A 24 3.99 -3.31 5.78
C TRP A 24 3.51 -4.74 5.53
N LYS A 25 4.24 -5.75 6.00
CA LYS A 25 3.77 -7.15 5.91
C LYS A 25 2.45 -7.33 6.67
N ASP A 26 2.30 -6.68 7.82
CA ASP A 26 1.08 -6.69 8.63
C ASP A 26 0.12 -5.52 8.32
N ILE A 27 0.12 -5.06 7.07
CA ILE A 27 -0.72 -3.94 6.62
C ILE A 27 -2.19 -4.14 6.97
N GLY A 28 -2.70 -5.38 6.91
CA GLY A 28 -4.07 -5.71 7.31
C GLY A 28 -4.37 -5.27 8.76
N ALA A 29 -3.56 -5.68 9.73
CA ALA A 29 -3.80 -5.36 11.14
C ALA A 29 -3.48 -3.90 11.50
N LEU A 30 -2.61 -3.24 10.74
CA LEU A 30 -2.16 -1.88 11.00
C LEU A 30 -2.90 -0.81 10.21
N PHE A 31 -3.70 -1.16 9.21
CA PHE A 31 -4.36 -0.20 8.31
C PHE A 31 -5.17 0.86 9.05
N SER A 32 -6.08 0.42 9.94
CA SER A 32 -6.92 1.33 10.73
C SER A 32 -6.17 2.08 11.83
N LYS A 33 -4.99 1.59 12.24
CA LYS A 33 -4.14 2.28 13.22
C LYS A 33 -3.30 3.37 12.55
N ALA A 34 -2.80 3.09 11.35
CA ALA A 34 -2.04 4.04 10.53
C ALA A 34 -2.95 5.11 9.92
N ILE A 35 -4.19 4.76 9.56
CA ILE A 35 -5.19 5.69 9.01
C ILE A 35 -6.47 5.63 9.87
N PRO A 36 -6.52 6.35 11.01
CA PRO A 36 -7.58 6.22 12.00
C PRO A 36 -8.91 6.90 11.64
N ASP A 37 -9.00 7.65 10.53
CA ASP A 37 -10.27 8.21 10.07
C ASP A 37 -11.32 7.09 9.93
N GLY A 38 -12.46 7.19 10.62
CA GLY A 38 -13.33 6.07 11.01
C GLY A 38 -13.99 5.22 9.91
N THR A 39 -13.63 5.42 8.65
CA THR A 39 -14.10 4.68 7.47
C THR A 39 -13.11 3.60 7.00
N HIS A 40 -11.95 3.49 7.64
CA HIS A 40 -10.91 2.53 7.27
C HIS A 40 -11.13 1.18 7.97
N LYS A 41 -11.38 0.13 7.19
CA LYS A 41 -11.50 -1.25 7.68
C LYS A 41 -10.65 -2.19 6.85
N SER A 42 -10.17 -3.25 7.48
CA SER A 42 -9.46 -4.34 6.84
C SER A 42 -10.02 -5.68 7.31
N GLU A 43 -10.10 -6.65 6.39
CA GLU A 43 -10.53 -8.01 6.69
C GLU A 43 -9.67 -9.01 5.92
N VAL A 44 -9.21 -10.06 6.61
CA VAL A 44 -8.46 -11.15 5.99
C VAL A 44 -9.45 -12.09 5.31
N HIS A 45 -9.29 -12.32 4.00
CA HIS A 45 -10.10 -13.27 3.24
C HIS A 45 -9.41 -14.62 3.04
N GLU A 46 -8.10 -14.61 2.76
CA GLU A 46 -7.31 -15.81 2.54
C GLU A 46 -5.96 -15.71 3.24
N GLY A 47 -5.49 -16.84 3.77
CA GLY A 47 -4.23 -16.92 4.50
C GLY A 47 -4.29 -16.30 5.90
N ASP A 48 -3.15 -15.78 6.34
CA ASP A 48 -2.97 -15.17 7.66
C ASP A 48 -2.94 -13.64 7.63
N GLY A 49 -3.13 -13.05 6.43
CA GLY A 49 -3.14 -11.61 6.21
C GLY A 49 -1.78 -10.98 5.95
N LYS A 50 -0.67 -11.70 6.16
CA LYS A 50 0.71 -11.16 6.04
C LYS A 50 1.62 -11.98 5.14
N SER A 51 1.42 -13.29 5.04
CA SER A 51 2.26 -14.19 4.23
C SER A 51 1.96 -14.04 2.74
N VAL A 52 2.94 -14.39 1.90
CA VAL A 52 2.75 -14.47 0.43
C VAL A 52 1.53 -15.33 0.10
N GLY A 53 0.68 -14.81 -0.78
CA GLY A 53 -0.60 -15.43 -1.15
C GLY A 53 -1.79 -14.95 -0.32
N SER A 54 -1.56 -14.30 0.83
CA SER A 54 -2.65 -13.79 1.67
C SER A 54 -3.43 -12.68 0.95
N ILE A 55 -4.73 -12.66 1.15
CA ILE A 55 -5.63 -11.68 0.56
C ILE A 55 -6.36 -10.94 1.67
N ASN A 56 -6.25 -9.62 1.65
CA ASN A 56 -6.96 -8.72 2.54
C ASN A 56 -7.91 -7.84 1.72
N SER A 57 -9.11 -7.57 2.23
CA SER A 57 -9.94 -6.48 1.72
C SER A 57 -9.73 -5.23 2.56
N TYR A 58 -9.88 -4.09 1.90
CA TYR A 58 -9.76 -2.77 2.49
C TYR A 58 -10.96 -1.93 2.09
N CYS A 59 -11.51 -1.22 3.07
CA CYS A 59 -12.43 -0.12 2.88
C CYS A 59 -11.68 1.14 3.26
N PHE A 60 -11.66 2.15 2.40
CA PHE A 60 -10.92 3.40 2.62
C PHE A 60 -11.62 4.57 1.92
N VAL A 61 -11.28 5.80 2.31
CA VAL A 61 -11.83 6.99 1.68
C VAL A 61 -10.83 7.58 0.68
N LEU A 62 -11.25 7.62 -0.57
CA LEU A 62 -10.61 8.38 -1.64
C LEU A 62 -11.09 9.83 -1.61
N ASP A 63 -10.17 10.78 -1.81
CA ASP A 63 -10.46 12.22 -1.95
C ASP A 63 -11.23 12.87 -0.79
N GLY A 64 -11.26 12.22 0.37
CA GLY A 64 -11.98 12.69 1.56
C GLY A 64 -13.49 12.42 1.58
N THR A 65 -14.08 11.96 0.47
CA THR A 65 -15.54 11.74 0.38
C THR A 65 -15.94 10.37 -0.16
N THR A 66 -15.14 9.77 -1.03
CA THR A 66 -15.53 8.58 -1.78
C THR A 66 -15.10 7.33 -1.03
N VAL A 67 -16.05 6.59 -0.46
CA VAL A 67 -15.76 5.27 0.13
C VAL A 67 -15.47 4.29 -1.00
N ALA A 68 -14.26 3.75 -1.02
CA ALA A 68 -13.82 2.75 -1.97
C ALA A 68 -13.52 1.44 -1.24
N THR A 69 -13.81 0.34 -1.94
CA THR A 69 -13.40 -0.99 -1.52
C THR A 69 -12.44 -1.58 -2.55
N GLY A 70 -11.46 -2.32 -2.04
CA GLY A 70 -10.49 -3.04 -2.85
C GLY A 70 -9.92 -4.22 -2.07
N LYS A 71 -9.29 -5.14 -2.77
CA LYS A 71 -8.54 -6.26 -2.22
C LYS A 71 -7.07 -6.09 -2.57
N GLY A 72 -6.21 -6.47 -1.64
CA GLY A 72 -4.76 -6.56 -1.85
C GLY A 72 -4.30 -7.98 -1.57
N LYS A 73 -3.58 -8.57 -2.52
CA LYS A 73 -2.87 -9.83 -2.34
C LYS A 73 -1.40 -9.56 -2.12
N VAL A 74 -0.80 -10.23 -1.14
CA VAL A 74 0.66 -10.24 -0.96
C VAL A 74 1.27 -11.12 -2.04
N GLU A 75 1.99 -10.53 -3.00
CA GLU A 75 2.58 -11.25 -4.14
C GLU A 75 3.96 -11.81 -3.82
N SER A 76 4.78 -11.04 -3.12
CA SER A 76 6.15 -11.41 -2.78
C SER A 76 6.64 -10.64 -1.58
N ILE A 77 7.52 -11.27 -0.81
CA ILE A 77 8.25 -10.68 0.31
C ILE A 77 9.71 -11.09 0.13
N ASP A 78 10.60 -10.11 0.16
CA ASP A 78 12.04 -10.27 0.19
C ASP A 78 12.56 -9.71 1.52
N GLU A 79 12.89 -10.60 2.44
CA GLU A 79 13.37 -10.22 3.78
C GLU A 79 14.77 -9.60 3.75
N GLU A 80 15.60 -9.98 2.76
CA GLU A 80 16.99 -9.52 2.62
C GLU A 80 17.02 -8.08 2.12
N ASN A 81 16.28 -7.80 1.05
CA ASN A 81 16.16 -6.48 0.44
C ASN A 81 15.07 -5.61 1.09
N LYS A 82 14.31 -6.16 2.05
CA LYS A 82 13.18 -5.50 2.72
C LYS A 82 12.17 -4.94 1.73
N THR A 83 11.79 -5.81 0.79
CA THR A 83 10.84 -5.48 -0.26
C THR A 83 9.57 -6.30 -0.10
N VAL A 84 8.41 -5.67 -0.27
CA VAL A 84 7.12 -6.35 -0.31
C VAL A 84 6.30 -5.82 -1.48
N THR A 85 5.65 -6.73 -2.20
CA THR A 85 4.81 -6.40 -3.35
C THR A 85 3.38 -6.81 -3.07
N PHE A 86 2.46 -5.90 -3.32
CA PHE A 86 1.02 -6.13 -3.24
C PHE A 86 0.39 -5.96 -4.62
N SER A 87 -0.51 -6.87 -4.99
CA SER A 87 -1.39 -6.70 -6.15
C SER A 87 -2.77 -6.29 -5.69
N GLY A 88 -3.23 -5.13 -6.17
CA GLY A 88 -4.56 -4.59 -5.95
C GLY A 88 -5.55 -5.08 -7.00
N PHE A 89 -6.72 -5.53 -6.56
CA PHE A 89 -7.85 -5.97 -7.40
C PHE A 89 -9.15 -5.81 -6.59
N GLY A 90 -10.30 -6.23 -7.11
CA GLY A 90 -11.59 -6.08 -6.44
C GLY A 90 -12.15 -4.66 -6.49
N GLY A 91 -13.48 -4.57 -6.47
CA GLY A 91 -14.19 -3.30 -6.38
C GLY A 91 -13.78 -2.32 -7.48
N HIS A 92 -13.52 -1.06 -7.10
CA HIS A 92 -13.22 0.01 -8.04
C HIS A 92 -11.87 -0.12 -8.77
N LEU A 93 -10.98 -1.00 -8.29
CA LEU A 93 -9.71 -1.24 -8.97
C LEU A 93 -9.91 -2.02 -10.26
N GLU A 94 -10.67 -3.11 -10.23
CA GLU A 94 -10.90 -3.97 -11.42
C GLU A 94 -11.76 -3.30 -12.49
N GLU A 95 -12.60 -2.33 -12.12
CA GLU A 95 -13.39 -1.54 -13.07
C GLU A 95 -12.55 -0.53 -13.87
N ARG A 96 -11.30 -0.27 -13.45
CA ARG A 96 -10.46 0.81 -13.98
C ARG A 96 -9.11 0.31 -14.48
N TYR A 97 -8.51 -0.66 -13.82
CA TYR A 97 -7.16 -1.11 -14.07
C TYR A 97 -7.10 -2.63 -14.24
N SER A 98 -6.47 -3.11 -15.31
CA SER A 98 -6.12 -4.53 -15.50
C SER A 98 -4.95 -4.95 -14.61
N LYS A 99 -4.07 -4.00 -14.26
CA LYS A 99 -2.96 -4.17 -13.32
C LYS A 99 -2.93 -2.97 -12.38
N CYS A 100 -2.80 -3.23 -11.08
CA CYS A 100 -2.42 -2.23 -10.09
C CYS A 100 -1.56 -2.92 -9.03
N LYS A 101 -0.27 -2.58 -8.94
CA LYS A 101 0.66 -3.19 -8.00
C LYS A 101 1.36 -2.11 -7.18
N LEU A 102 1.54 -2.36 -5.89
CA LEU A 102 2.35 -1.53 -5.01
C LEU A 102 3.59 -2.32 -4.60
N ASN A 103 4.77 -1.85 -5.00
CA ASN A 103 6.05 -2.35 -4.50
C ASN A 103 6.57 -1.40 -3.44
N VAL A 104 6.90 -1.92 -2.26
CA VAL A 104 7.45 -1.15 -1.14
C VAL A 104 8.83 -1.68 -0.84
N GLU A 105 9.81 -0.78 -0.76
CA GLU A 105 11.20 -1.07 -0.42
C GLU A 105 11.60 -0.21 0.78
N VAL A 106 12.17 -0.83 1.82
CA VAL A 106 12.70 -0.12 3.00
C VAL A 106 14.21 -0.23 3.00
N PHE A 107 14.91 0.90 2.88
CA PHE A 107 16.36 0.93 2.71
C PHE A 107 17.00 2.04 3.51
N LYS A 108 18.32 2.00 3.62
CA LYS A 108 19.11 3.03 4.29
C LYS A 108 19.95 3.80 3.28
N LYS A 109 19.92 5.12 3.35
CA LYS A 109 20.72 6.02 2.51
C LYS A 109 21.18 7.21 3.34
N ASP A 110 22.46 7.55 3.24
CA ASP A 110 23.07 8.69 3.95
C ASP A 110 22.79 8.68 5.48
N GLY A 111 22.82 7.49 6.09
CA GLY A 111 22.55 7.30 7.52
C GLY A 111 21.08 7.32 7.94
N LYS A 112 20.16 7.61 7.00
CA LYS A 112 18.72 7.72 7.23
C LYS A 112 17.99 6.49 6.73
N ASN A 113 16.91 6.11 7.41
CA ASN A 113 16.01 5.08 6.94
C ASN A 113 14.99 5.72 6.00
N LEU A 114 14.72 5.08 4.86
CA LEU A 114 13.77 5.54 3.87
C LEU A 114 12.84 4.40 3.47
N VAL A 115 11.63 4.79 3.05
CA VAL A 115 10.71 3.93 2.32
C VAL A 115 10.51 4.49 0.93
N LYS A 116 10.58 3.62 -0.07
CA LYS A 116 10.17 3.91 -1.43
C LYS A 116 8.96 3.04 -1.78
N GLY A 117 7.89 3.66 -2.24
CA GLY A 117 6.72 2.97 -2.77
C GLY A 117 6.57 3.25 -4.25
N THR A 118 6.38 2.20 -5.05
CA THR A 118 6.14 2.30 -6.50
C THR A 118 4.80 1.66 -6.84
N ILE A 119 3.86 2.45 -7.34
CA ILE A 119 2.59 1.96 -7.89
C ILE A 119 2.75 1.77 -9.39
N GLU A 120 2.69 0.53 -9.85
CA GLU A 120 2.62 0.19 -11.27
C GLU A 120 1.17 -0.06 -11.67
N TYR A 121 0.72 0.51 -12.77
CA TYR A 121 -0.65 0.33 -13.22
C TYR A 121 -0.77 0.13 -14.74
N GLU A 122 -1.85 -0.51 -15.12
CA GLU A 122 -2.34 -0.62 -16.50
C GLU A 122 -3.83 -0.30 -16.51
N LYS A 123 -4.22 0.75 -17.23
CA LYS A 123 -5.59 1.22 -17.41
C LYS A 123 -6.31 0.33 -18.41
N LEU A 124 -7.62 0.14 -18.21
CA LEU A 124 -8.46 -0.56 -19.18
C LEU A 124 -8.63 0.20 -20.50
N ASN A 125 -8.58 1.53 -20.47
CA ASN A 125 -8.65 2.41 -21.64
C ASN A 125 -8.10 3.81 -21.31
N GLU A 126 -8.01 4.70 -22.32
CA GLU A 126 -7.42 6.05 -22.16
C GLU A 126 -8.27 7.02 -21.31
N GLU A 127 -9.56 6.75 -21.12
CA GLU A 127 -10.47 7.59 -20.33
C GLU A 127 -10.31 7.38 -18.82
N ILE A 128 -9.67 6.28 -18.41
CA ILE A 128 -9.42 5.98 -17.01
C ILE A 128 -8.38 6.96 -16.44
N PRO A 129 -8.69 7.64 -15.30
CA PRO A 129 -7.73 8.51 -14.65
C PRO A 129 -6.54 7.72 -14.09
N GLU A 130 -5.42 8.40 -13.92
CA GLU A 130 -4.27 7.83 -13.23
C GLU A 130 -4.60 7.53 -11.76
N PRO A 131 -4.03 6.47 -11.15
CA PRO A 131 -4.35 6.04 -9.78
C PRO A 131 -3.75 6.95 -8.68
N ILE A 132 -3.80 8.27 -8.84
CA ILE A 132 -3.26 9.26 -7.89
C ILE A 132 -3.90 9.09 -6.51
N ASN A 133 -5.21 8.82 -6.45
CA ASN A 133 -5.90 8.72 -5.16
C ASN A 133 -5.43 7.47 -4.38
N TYR A 134 -5.01 6.41 -5.08
CA TYR A 134 -4.40 5.23 -4.45
C TYR A 134 -2.96 5.50 -4.00
N LEU A 135 -2.21 6.34 -4.73
CA LEU A 135 -0.90 6.84 -4.31
C LEU A 135 -1.02 7.63 -2.99
N ASP A 136 -2.01 8.51 -2.88
CA ASP A 136 -2.29 9.25 -1.65
C ASP A 136 -2.61 8.33 -0.47
N VAL A 137 -3.40 7.27 -0.67
CA VAL A 137 -3.67 6.26 0.37
C VAL A 137 -2.38 5.55 0.80
N ALA A 138 -1.52 5.15 -0.14
CA ALA A 138 -0.25 4.50 0.18
C ALA A 138 0.69 5.43 0.96
N ILE A 139 0.75 6.72 0.60
CA ILE A 139 1.55 7.73 1.30
C ILE A 139 0.99 7.99 2.71
N LYS A 140 -0.34 8.07 2.85
CA LYS A 140 -1.01 8.23 4.16
C LYS A 140 -0.72 7.05 5.07
N PHE A 141 -0.85 5.83 4.56
CA PHE A 141 -0.51 4.62 5.31
C PHE A 141 0.97 4.64 5.72
N ALA A 142 1.89 4.95 4.79
CA ALA A 142 3.32 5.01 5.07
C ALA A 142 3.65 5.96 6.24
N LYS A 143 3.12 7.19 6.20
CA LYS A 143 3.31 8.19 7.25
C LYS A 143 2.65 7.78 8.57
N GLY A 144 1.43 7.25 8.48
CA GLY A 144 0.66 6.79 9.62
C GLY A 144 1.31 5.61 10.34
N LEU A 145 1.89 4.69 9.58
CA LEU A 145 2.64 3.55 10.11
C LEU A 145 3.88 4.01 10.87
N ASP A 146 4.68 4.92 10.30
CA ASP A 146 5.86 5.46 10.97
C ASP A 146 5.47 6.15 12.29
N ALA A 147 4.43 6.99 12.24
CA ALA A 147 3.90 7.66 13.43
C ALA A 147 3.39 6.69 14.49
N HIS A 148 2.67 5.63 14.08
CA HIS A 148 2.16 4.60 14.98
C HIS A 148 3.31 3.83 15.65
N LEU A 149 4.32 3.41 14.88
CA LEU A 149 5.47 2.65 15.38
C LEU A 149 6.39 3.46 16.30
N LEU A 150 6.36 4.80 16.22
CA LEU A 150 7.07 5.68 17.14
C LEU A 150 6.35 5.87 18.49
N GLN A 151 5.05 5.57 18.53
CA GLN A 151 4.23 5.66 19.75
C GLN A 151 4.01 4.30 20.42
N ALA A 152 4.29 3.21 19.71
CA ALA A 152 4.08 1.82 20.13
C ALA A 152 5.21 1.26 21.01
#